data_AF-A0A8T7JTT4-F1
#
_entry.id   AF-A0A8T7JTT4-F1
#
_cell.length_a   1.000
_cell.length_b   1.000
_cell.length_c   1.000
_cell.angle_alpha   90.00
_cell.angle_beta   90.00
_cell.angle_gamma   90.00
#
_symmetry.space_group_name_H-M   'P 1'
#
loop_
_entity.id
_entity.type
_entity.pdbx_description
1 polymer ?
#
loop_
_entity_poly.entity_id
_entity_poly.type
_entity_poly.pdbx_seq_one_letter_code
_entity_poly.pdbx_strand_id
1 'polypeptide(L)'
;MMSRLLRSSLLHFILALLIGAGLGLAYSWQISPVTYVDAAPALLREDFKDQYRIIIADAYAANQNLPRAQARLNILGDANPIDALSAQAQRMLAAGEPFELARPLAKLASDLQQGFVSEPFTPTAFPTFNTPQAASTPTANETQPQAREEATFTPPPTVFFEQTPLSPITQETVTPRPTFTPTAGPDAPFTLVGQEPMCDPGASNLMQFILTDSRREQIAGVEIIVTWNQGEDRFFTGFKPELGNGYADFIMQPNTLYNIRIVTGGAFVQDISAPTCNDPNGAEYTGGILLTFQQP
;
A
#
# COMPACT_ATOMS: atom_id res chain seq x y z
N MET A 1 38.49 63.10 -22.73
CA MET A 1 38.94 62.30 -21.57
C MET A 1 37.86 61.35 -21.03
N MET A 2 36.57 61.74 -20.97
CA MET A 2 35.47 60.93 -20.42
C MET A 2 35.30 59.49 -20.98
N SER A 3 35.56 59.24 -22.28
CA SER A 3 35.33 57.92 -22.89
C SER A 3 36.19 56.78 -22.33
N ARG A 4 37.41 57.07 -21.82
CA ARG A 4 38.24 56.04 -21.15
C ARG A 4 37.73 55.69 -19.75
N LEU A 5 37.10 56.63 -19.05
CA LEU A 5 36.58 56.43 -17.70
C LEU A 5 35.33 55.54 -17.71
N LEU A 6 34.37 55.79 -18.61
CA LEU A 6 33.21 54.90 -18.79
C LEU A 6 33.63 53.47 -19.18
N ARG A 7 34.62 53.33 -20.08
CA ARG A 7 35.09 52.01 -20.52
C ARG A 7 35.77 51.22 -19.39
N SER A 8 36.46 51.90 -18.47
CA SER A 8 37.02 51.27 -17.26
C SER A 8 35.92 50.83 -16.30
N SER A 9 34.95 51.70 -15.99
CA SER A 9 33.84 51.35 -15.09
C SER A 9 33.03 50.16 -15.63
N LEU A 10 32.71 50.16 -16.93
CA LEU A 10 32.01 49.05 -17.59
C LEU A 10 32.76 47.71 -17.47
N LEU A 11 34.09 47.72 -17.59
CA LEU A 11 34.91 46.51 -17.41
C LEU A 11 34.84 45.96 -15.99
N HIS A 12 34.81 46.82 -14.96
CA HIS A 12 34.67 46.37 -13.57
C HIS A 12 33.27 45.80 -13.30
N PHE A 13 32.21 46.39 -13.88
CA PHE A 13 30.86 45.82 -13.80
C PHE A 13 30.76 44.45 -14.49
N ILE A 14 31.35 44.28 -15.68
CA ILE A 14 31.38 42.99 -16.38
C ILE A 14 32.18 41.96 -15.57
N LEU A 15 33.33 42.33 -15.00
CA LEU A 15 34.14 41.44 -14.17
C LEU A 15 33.36 40.97 -12.93
N ALA A 16 32.70 41.89 -12.22
CA ALA A 16 31.89 41.57 -11.05
C ALA A 16 30.69 40.66 -11.40
N LEU A 17 30.04 40.89 -12.54
CA LEU A 17 28.94 40.05 -13.03
C LEU A 17 29.41 38.64 -13.41
N LEU A 18 30.55 38.51 -14.08
CA LEU A 18 31.13 37.21 -14.43
C LEU A 18 31.57 36.41 -13.19
N ILE A 19 32.16 37.08 -12.20
CA ILE A 19 32.51 36.45 -10.92
C ILE A 19 31.25 36.01 -10.18
N GLY A 20 30.23 36.86 -10.09
CA GLY A 20 28.95 36.52 -9.46
C GLY A 20 28.23 35.36 -10.14
N ALA A 21 28.17 35.35 -11.48
CA ALA A 21 27.58 34.26 -12.26
C ALA A 21 28.37 32.95 -12.11
N GLY A 22 29.71 33.01 -12.13
CA GLY A 22 30.57 31.84 -11.92
C GLY A 22 30.42 31.23 -10.53
N LEU A 23 30.38 32.08 -9.49
CA LEU A 23 30.12 31.63 -8.12
C LEU A 23 28.70 31.07 -7.95
N GLY A 24 27.69 31.71 -8.56
CA GLY A 24 26.31 31.21 -8.53
C GLY A 24 26.14 29.84 -9.21
N LEU A 25 26.77 29.65 -10.37
CA LEU A 25 26.81 28.35 -11.06
C LEU A 25 27.52 27.29 -10.23
N ALA A 26 28.72 27.58 -9.71
CA ALA A 26 29.47 26.65 -8.85
C ALA A 26 28.69 26.28 -7.58
N TYR A 27 28.02 27.26 -6.96
CA TYR A 27 27.15 27.04 -5.80
C TYR A 27 25.98 26.12 -6.16
N SER A 28 25.24 26.43 -7.24
CA SER A 28 24.10 25.60 -7.67
C SER A 28 24.51 24.16 -7.95
N TRP A 29 25.65 23.93 -8.60
CA TRP A 29 26.05 22.57 -9.00
C TRP A 29 26.59 21.74 -7.83
N GLN A 30 27.31 22.35 -6.89
CA GLN A 30 27.98 21.65 -5.79
C GLN A 30 27.08 21.47 -4.55
N ILE A 31 26.13 22.39 -4.32
CA ILE A 31 25.34 22.46 -3.06
C ILE A 31 23.86 22.10 -3.30
N SER A 32 23.33 22.30 -4.50
CA SER A 32 21.94 21.96 -4.84
C SER A 32 21.82 21.41 -6.26
N PRO A 33 22.43 20.24 -6.55
CA PRO A 33 22.26 19.59 -7.85
C PRO A 33 20.77 19.31 -8.10
N VAL A 34 20.29 19.64 -9.31
CA VAL A 34 18.88 19.51 -9.68
C VAL A 34 18.46 18.04 -9.67
N THR A 35 17.75 17.64 -8.62
CA THR A 35 17.05 16.35 -8.55
C THR A 35 15.62 16.52 -9.07
N TYR A 36 15.29 15.82 -10.15
CA TYR A 36 13.91 15.75 -10.65
C TYR A 36 13.10 14.82 -9.73
N VAL A 37 12.57 15.37 -8.64
CA VAL A 37 11.83 14.61 -7.62
C VAL A 37 10.45 14.13 -8.06
N ASP A 38 9.88 14.72 -9.13
CA ASP A 38 8.54 14.42 -9.66
C ASP A 38 8.56 13.93 -11.12
N ALA A 39 9.56 13.12 -11.50
CA ALA A 39 9.61 12.53 -12.84
C ALA A 39 8.53 11.45 -13.01
N ALA A 40 7.45 11.75 -13.74
CA ALA A 40 6.37 10.80 -14.02
C ALA A 40 6.90 9.53 -14.72
N PRO A 41 6.47 8.31 -14.31
CA PRO A 41 6.96 7.05 -14.89
C PRO A 41 6.84 6.94 -16.42
N ALA A 42 5.85 7.62 -17.02
CA ALA A 42 5.68 7.68 -18.47
C ALA A 42 6.87 8.31 -19.24
N LEU A 43 7.68 9.14 -18.58
CA LEU A 43 8.86 9.82 -19.16
C LEU A 43 10.15 8.98 -19.10
N LEU A 44 10.12 7.77 -18.53
CA LEU A 44 11.28 6.87 -18.51
C LEU A 44 11.71 6.47 -19.93
N ARG A 45 13.02 6.29 -20.10
CA ARG A 45 13.62 5.62 -21.26
C ARG A 45 13.16 4.15 -21.29
N GLU A 46 13.05 3.58 -22.49
CA GLU A 46 12.39 2.29 -22.72
C GLU A 46 12.99 1.11 -21.93
N ASP A 47 14.30 1.11 -21.70
CA ASP A 47 15.01 0.13 -20.89
C ASP A 47 14.64 0.21 -19.38
N PHE A 48 14.44 1.42 -18.86
CA PHE A 48 13.90 1.59 -17.51
C PHE A 48 12.39 1.25 -17.44
N LYS A 49 11.64 1.41 -18.53
CA LYS A 49 10.25 0.92 -18.62
C LYS A 49 10.21 -0.60 -18.59
N ASP A 50 11.06 -1.28 -19.36
CA ASP A 50 11.22 -2.75 -19.30
C ASP A 50 11.50 -3.22 -17.86
N GLN A 51 12.39 -2.55 -17.12
CA GLN A 51 12.68 -2.91 -15.74
C GLN A 51 11.49 -2.63 -14.78
N TYR A 52 10.73 -1.57 -14.99
CA TYR A 52 9.53 -1.27 -14.21
C TYR A 52 8.39 -2.26 -14.48
N ARG A 53 8.21 -2.72 -15.73
CA ARG A 53 7.26 -3.77 -16.13
C ARG A 53 7.52 -5.08 -15.39
N ILE A 54 8.79 -5.48 -15.24
CA ILE A 54 9.19 -6.68 -14.44
C ILE A 54 8.70 -6.53 -12.99
N ILE A 55 9.01 -5.40 -12.33
CA ILE A 55 8.62 -5.17 -10.93
C ILE A 55 7.09 -5.16 -10.75
N ILE A 56 6.32 -4.63 -11.71
CA ILE A 56 4.86 -4.71 -11.69
C ILE A 56 4.39 -6.18 -11.79
N ALA A 57 4.99 -6.96 -12.69
CA ALA A 57 4.63 -8.35 -12.92
C ALA A 57 5.00 -9.26 -11.74
N ASP A 58 6.15 -9.07 -11.11
CA ASP A 58 6.56 -9.76 -9.88
C ASP A 58 5.63 -9.44 -8.71
N ALA A 59 5.30 -8.15 -8.53
CA ALA A 59 4.35 -7.72 -7.51
C ALA A 59 2.96 -8.35 -7.75
N TYR A 60 2.50 -8.42 -8.99
CA TYR A 60 1.26 -9.09 -9.36
C TYR A 60 1.33 -10.61 -9.13
N ALA A 61 2.44 -11.27 -9.46
CA ALA A 61 2.62 -12.70 -9.20
C ALA A 61 2.51 -13.04 -7.70
N ALA A 62 2.97 -12.14 -6.83
CA ALA A 62 2.88 -12.28 -5.38
C ALA A 62 1.49 -11.96 -4.80
N ASN A 63 0.81 -10.89 -5.27
CA ASN A 63 -0.42 -10.39 -4.64
C ASN A 63 -1.73 -10.66 -5.42
N GLN A 64 -1.63 -11.11 -6.68
CA GLN A 64 -2.75 -11.39 -7.60
C GLN A 64 -3.76 -10.23 -7.79
N ASN A 65 -3.36 -9.00 -7.49
CA ASN A 65 -4.22 -7.82 -7.58
C ASN A 65 -4.11 -7.19 -8.98
N LEU A 66 -4.92 -7.70 -9.91
CA LEU A 66 -4.96 -7.25 -11.30
C LEU A 66 -5.32 -5.76 -11.46
N PRO A 67 -6.34 -5.20 -10.77
CA PRO A 67 -6.64 -3.76 -10.86
C PRO A 67 -5.47 -2.86 -10.46
N ARG A 68 -4.71 -3.23 -9.42
CA ARG A 68 -3.50 -2.50 -9.00
C ARG A 68 -2.37 -2.61 -10.03
N ALA A 69 -2.21 -3.76 -10.68
CA ALA A 69 -1.22 -3.93 -11.75
C ALA A 69 -1.58 -3.09 -12.98
N GLN A 70 -2.85 -3.13 -13.41
CA GLN A 70 -3.38 -2.35 -14.53
C GLN A 70 -3.23 -0.84 -14.30
N ALA A 71 -3.56 -0.34 -13.10
CA ALA A 71 -3.36 1.07 -12.75
C ALA A 71 -1.89 1.52 -12.87
N ARG A 72 -0.94 0.68 -12.43
CA ARG A 72 0.50 0.96 -12.53
C ARG A 72 0.99 0.96 -13.98
N LEU A 73 0.53 0.03 -14.81
CA LEU A 73 0.84 -0.01 -16.24
C LEU A 73 0.27 1.21 -16.98
N ASN A 74 -0.93 1.67 -16.60
CA ASN A 74 -1.53 2.87 -17.18
C ASN A 74 -0.70 4.14 -16.88
N ILE A 75 -0.15 4.26 -15.66
CA ILE A 75 0.77 5.35 -15.27
C ILE A 75 2.13 5.25 -16.01
N LEU A 76 2.56 4.06 -16.42
CA LEU A 76 3.76 3.87 -17.25
C LEU A 76 3.59 4.39 -18.69
N GLY A 77 2.34 4.63 -19.12
CA GLY A 77 2.03 5.30 -20.38
C GLY A 77 2.38 4.50 -21.63
N ASP A 78 2.34 3.16 -21.55
CA ASP A 78 2.55 2.29 -22.71
C ASP A 78 1.32 2.30 -23.62
N ALA A 79 1.52 2.44 -24.93
CA ALA A 79 0.42 2.55 -25.91
C ALA A 79 -0.50 1.31 -25.95
N ASN A 80 0.08 0.12 -25.74
CA ASN A 80 -0.66 -1.09 -25.35
C ASN A 80 0.19 -1.88 -24.33
N PRO A 81 -0.23 -1.97 -23.06
CA PRO A 81 0.54 -2.67 -22.04
C PRO A 81 0.59 -4.18 -22.25
N ILE A 82 -0.42 -4.81 -22.89
CA ILE A 82 -0.43 -6.26 -23.14
C ILE A 82 0.62 -6.62 -24.20
N ASP A 83 0.67 -5.86 -25.29
CA ASP A 83 1.67 -6.04 -26.36
C ASP A 83 3.08 -5.78 -25.83
N ALA A 84 3.27 -4.73 -25.02
CA ALA A 84 4.56 -4.42 -24.41
C ALA A 84 5.05 -5.56 -23.49
N LEU A 85 4.21 -6.06 -22.59
CA LEU A 85 4.54 -7.16 -21.67
C LEU A 85 4.84 -8.47 -22.41
N SER A 86 4.01 -8.83 -23.39
CA SER A 86 4.17 -10.07 -24.16
C SER A 86 5.41 -10.02 -25.06
N ALA A 87 5.66 -8.90 -25.75
CA ALA A 87 6.87 -8.70 -26.54
C ALA A 87 8.14 -8.67 -25.66
N GLN A 88 8.07 -8.08 -24.46
CA GLN A 88 9.19 -8.11 -23.52
C GLN A 88 9.48 -9.53 -23.02
N ALA A 89 8.46 -10.30 -22.61
CA ALA A 89 8.63 -11.69 -22.19
C ALA A 89 9.26 -12.55 -23.31
N GLN A 90 8.81 -12.38 -24.56
CA GLN A 90 9.40 -13.05 -25.72
C GLN A 90 10.86 -12.64 -25.96
N ARG A 91 11.18 -11.34 -25.87
CA ARG A 91 12.58 -10.84 -25.98
C ARG A 91 13.48 -11.46 -24.91
N MET A 92 13.03 -11.53 -23.66
CA MET A 92 13.81 -12.11 -22.55
C MET A 92 14.07 -13.60 -22.75
N LEU A 93 13.04 -14.36 -23.13
CA LEU A 93 13.19 -15.80 -23.45
C LEU A 93 14.14 -16.04 -24.63
N ALA A 94 14.08 -15.20 -25.67
CA ALA A 94 14.98 -15.28 -26.82
C ALA A 94 16.44 -14.86 -26.49
N ALA A 95 16.62 -13.97 -25.51
CA ALA A 95 17.93 -13.55 -25.01
C ALA A 95 18.60 -14.58 -24.07
N GLY A 96 17.85 -15.59 -23.61
CA GLY A 96 18.34 -16.58 -22.65
C GLY A 96 18.28 -16.13 -21.19
N GLU A 97 17.48 -15.10 -20.88
CA GLU A 97 17.22 -14.69 -19.49
C GLU A 97 16.52 -15.80 -18.69
N PRO A 98 16.68 -15.84 -17.35
CA PRO A 98 16.03 -16.83 -16.49
C PRO A 98 14.51 -16.84 -16.68
N PHE A 99 13.95 -18.04 -16.87
CA PHE A 99 12.52 -18.25 -17.08
C PHE A 99 11.65 -17.64 -15.95
N GLU A 100 12.17 -17.63 -14.72
CA GLU A 100 11.49 -17.03 -13.56
C GLU A 100 11.25 -15.52 -13.68
N LEU A 101 12.06 -14.77 -14.46
CA LEU A 101 11.82 -13.34 -14.72
C LEU A 101 10.84 -13.10 -15.87
N ALA A 102 10.79 -13.99 -16.86
CA ALA A 102 9.89 -13.88 -18.01
C ALA A 102 8.46 -14.40 -17.72
N ARG A 103 8.33 -15.40 -16.83
CA ARG A 103 7.06 -16.04 -16.48
C ARG A 103 6.02 -15.06 -15.85
N PRO A 104 6.37 -14.16 -14.91
CA PRO A 104 5.44 -13.17 -14.37
C PRO A 104 4.88 -12.24 -15.43
N LEU A 105 5.72 -11.74 -16.35
CA LEU A 105 5.31 -10.87 -17.46
C LEU A 105 4.28 -11.55 -18.36
N ALA A 106 4.57 -12.79 -18.78
CA ALA A 106 3.66 -13.57 -19.64
C ALA A 106 2.33 -13.90 -18.94
N LYS A 107 2.36 -14.19 -17.63
CA LYS A 107 1.14 -14.40 -16.84
C LYS A 107 0.31 -13.11 -16.76
N LEU A 108 0.91 -11.99 -16.38
CA LEU A 108 0.21 -10.71 -16.26
C LEU A 108 -0.44 -10.28 -17.59
N ALA A 109 0.26 -10.43 -18.72
CA ALA A 109 -0.31 -10.17 -20.04
C ALA A 109 -1.54 -11.05 -20.34
N SER A 110 -1.46 -12.34 -20.02
CA SER A 110 -2.55 -13.31 -20.23
C SER A 110 -3.77 -13.02 -19.34
N ASP A 111 -3.54 -12.68 -18.08
CA ASP A 111 -4.60 -12.41 -17.10
C ASP A 111 -5.29 -11.06 -17.41
N LEU A 112 -4.51 -10.03 -17.80
CA LEU A 112 -5.06 -8.77 -18.31
C LEU A 112 -5.95 -9.00 -19.53
N GLN A 113 -5.47 -9.77 -20.52
CA GLN A 113 -6.24 -10.07 -21.73
C GLN A 113 -7.58 -10.78 -21.44
N GLN A 114 -7.66 -11.57 -20.36
CA GLN A 114 -8.92 -12.18 -19.89
C GLN A 114 -9.80 -11.18 -19.12
N GLY A 115 -9.20 -10.29 -18.33
CA GLY A 115 -9.90 -9.20 -17.63
C GLY A 115 -10.62 -8.25 -18.60
N PHE A 116 -9.94 -7.84 -19.69
CA PHE A 116 -10.53 -6.99 -20.73
C PHE A 116 -11.72 -7.61 -21.49
N VAL A 117 -11.92 -8.94 -21.41
CA VAL A 117 -13.10 -9.61 -21.99
C VAL A 117 -14.31 -9.56 -21.02
N SER A 118 -14.10 -9.15 -19.77
CA SER A 118 -15.11 -9.21 -18.70
C SER A 118 -15.61 -7.85 -18.19
N GLU A 119 -15.14 -6.73 -18.75
CA GLU A 119 -15.62 -5.39 -18.40
C GLU A 119 -16.63 -4.85 -19.44
N PRO A 120 -17.95 -5.02 -19.23
CA PRO A 120 -18.90 -4.05 -19.78
C PRO A 120 -18.63 -2.71 -19.08
N PHE A 121 -18.22 -1.70 -19.83
CA PHE A 121 -18.10 -0.32 -19.32
C PHE A 121 -19.43 0.09 -18.68
N THR A 122 -19.47 0.12 -17.35
CA THR A 122 -20.52 0.81 -16.60
C THR A 122 -20.06 2.26 -16.44
N PRO A 123 -20.59 3.22 -17.22
CA PRO A 123 -20.28 4.61 -16.99
C PRO A 123 -20.81 5.01 -15.60
N THR A 124 -19.91 5.36 -14.69
CA THR A 124 -20.28 5.95 -13.40
C THR A 124 -21.16 7.17 -13.66
N ALA A 125 -22.41 7.11 -13.22
CA ALA A 125 -23.38 8.18 -13.44
C ALA A 125 -22.95 9.45 -12.71
N PHE A 126 -22.86 10.56 -13.44
CA PHE A 126 -22.74 11.89 -12.84
C PHE A 126 -24.00 12.18 -12.00
N PRO A 127 -23.88 12.78 -10.80
CA PRO A 127 -25.03 13.06 -9.95
C PRO A 127 -25.96 14.06 -10.64
N THR A 128 -27.10 13.55 -11.10
CA THR A 128 -28.18 14.36 -11.69
C THR A 128 -29.05 14.89 -10.56
N PHE A 129 -29.40 16.18 -10.60
CA PHE A 129 -30.29 16.79 -9.60
C PHE A 129 -31.69 16.18 -9.68
N ASN A 130 -32.09 15.43 -8.65
CA ASN A 130 -33.39 14.77 -8.59
C ASN A 130 -34.51 15.77 -8.28
N THR A 131 -35.37 16.03 -9.26
CA THR A 131 -36.70 16.59 -9.05
C THR A 131 -37.68 15.42 -8.83
N PRO A 132 -38.52 15.41 -7.77
CA PRO A 132 -39.34 14.25 -7.45
C PRO A 132 -40.58 14.15 -8.36
N GLN A 133 -40.57 13.21 -9.30
CA GLN A 133 -41.75 12.79 -10.05
C GLN A 133 -42.33 11.51 -9.41
N ALA A 134 -43.61 11.52 -9.07
CA ALA A 134 -44.27 10.41 -8.35
C ALA A 134 -44.34 9.12 -9.20
N ALA A 135 -44.04 7.98 -8.57
CA ALA A 135 -44.18 6.65 -9.16
C ALA A 135 -45.47 5.97 -8.66
N SER A 136 -46.24 5.40 -9.60
CA SER A 136 -47.44 4.62 -9.32
C SER A 136 -47.14 3.13 -9.10
N THR A 137 -47.82 2.53 -8.12
CA THR A 137 -48.08 1.08 -7.98
C THR A 137 -48.91 0.57 -9.19
N PRO A 138 -49.10 -0.76 -9.46
CA PRO A 138 -49.11 -1.93 -8.56
C PRO A 138 -47.99 -2.97 -8.93
N THR A 139 -47.90 -4.22 -8.43
CA THR A 139 -48.82 -5.09 -7.65
C THR A 139 -48.00 -6.06 -6.77
N ALA A 140 -48.63 -6.67 -5.75
CA ALA A 140 -48.11 -7.86 -5.06
C ALA A 140 -48.55 -9.16 -5.75
N ASN A 141 -47.86 -10.26 -5.50
CA ASN A 141 -48.49 -11.59 -5.55
C ASN A 141 -47.92 -12.50 -4.44
N GLU A 142 -48.82 -13.20 -3.77
CA GLU A 142 -48.61 -13.94 -2.53
C GLU A 142 -48.93 -15.42 -2.76
N THR A 143 -48.12 -16.36 -2.25
CA THR A 143 -48.55 -17.75 -1.95
C THR A 143 -47.54 -18.44 -1.02
N GLN A 144 -48.01 -18.90 0.14
CA GLN A 144 -47.45 -19.92 1.04
C GLN A 144 -48.38 -21.18 0.95
N PRO A 145 -48.21 -22.30 1.71
CA PRO A 145 -47.06 -22.87 2.43
C PRO A 145 -46.89 -24.42 2.21
N GLN A 146 -45.95 -25.06 2.94
CA GLN A 146 -46.01 -26.48 3.42
C GLN A 146 -45.96 -27.63 2.36
N ALA A 147 -45.59 -28.89 2.67
CA ALA A 147 -45.14 -29.55 3.91
C ALA A 147 -44.15 -30.73 3.64
N ARG A 148 -43.54 -31.20 4.74
CA ARG A 148 -42.84 -32.48 4.98
C ARG A 148 -43.49 -33.70 4.30
N GLU A 149 -42.65 -34.63 3.85
CA GLU A 149 -42.98 -36.07 3.85
C GLU A 149 -41.78 -36.91 4.35
N GLU A 150 -42.09 -38.08 4.93
CA GLU A 150 -41.23 -38.86 5.82
C GLU A 150 -41.14 -40.31 5.32
N ALA A 151 -39.93 -40.88 5.23
CA ALA A 151 -39.74 -42.29 4.85
C ALA A 151 -38.61 -42.95 5.65
N THR A 152 -38.99 -43.58 6.76
CA THR A 152 -38.13 -44.46 7.56
C THR A 152 -37.85 -45.78 6.83
N PHE A 153 -36.58 -46.18 6.71
CA PHE A 153 -36.22 -47.59 6.51
C PHE A 153 -34.97 -47.98 7.32
N THR A 154 -35.09 -49.09 8.05
CA THR A 154 -34.09 -49.70 8.95
C THR A 154 -33.50 -50.95 8.26
N PRO A 155 -32.24 -51.37 8.51
CA PRO A 155 -31.48 -52.15 7.53
C PRO A 155 -31.55 -53.69 7.70
N PRO A 156 -31.32 -54.47 6.61
CA PRO A 156 -30.91 -55.87 6.65
C PRO A 156 -29.37 -56.03 6.56
N PRO A 157 -28.80 -57.22 6.86
CA PRO A 157 -27.47 -57.33 7.45
C PRO A 157 -26.27 -57.41 6.49
N THR A 158 -25.11 -57.08 7.05
CA THR A 158 -23.76 -57.22 6.49
C THR A 158 -23.48 -58.62 5.94
N VAL A 159 -22.98 -58.70 4.71
CA VAL A 159 -22.22 -59.86 4.21
C VAL A 159 -20.83 -59.38 3.80
N PHE A 160 -19.81 -59.97 4.39
CA PHE A 160 -18.41 -59.64 4.15
C PHE A 160 -17.92 -60.39 2.91
N PHE A 161 -17.48 -59.68 1.87
CA PHE A 161 -16.75 -60.28 0.75
C PHE A 161 -15.39 -59.59 0.60
N GLU A 162 -14.37 -60.29 1.08
CA GLU A 162 -12.97 -59.90 0.98
C GLU A 162 -12.50 -60.22 -0.44
N GLN A 163 -12.22 -59.18 -1.24
CA GLN A 163 -11.60 -59.32 -2.55
C GLN A 163 -10.53 -58.24 -2.73
N THR A 164 -9.27 -58.66 -2.65
CA THR A 164 -8.09 -57.83 -2.83
C THR A 164 -7.92 -57.40 -4.29
N PRO A 165 -7.95 -56.10 -4.62
CA PRO A 165 -7.49 -55.60 -5.90
C PRO A 165 -6.01 -55.18 -5.78
N LEU A 166 -5.13 -55.88 -6.49
CA LEU A 166 -3.74 -55.47 -6.67
C LEU A 166 -3.69 -54.19 -7.52
N SER A 167 -3.58 -53.03 -6.87
CA SER A 167 -3.22 -51.77 -7.51
C SER A 167 -1.79 -51.37 -7.10
N PRO A 168 -0.90 -51.00 -8.03
CA PRO A 168 0.44 -50.57 -7.69
C PRO A 168 0.39 -49.24 -6.93
N ILE A 169 0.96 -49.22 -5.71
CA ILE A 169 1.08 -48.00 -4.92
C ILE A 169 2.22 -47.16 -5.52
N THR A 170 1.89 -46.15 -6.32
CA THR A 170 2.84 -45.10 -6.67
C THR A 170 3.05 -44.22 -5.45
N GLN A 171 4.03 -44.55 -4.61
CA GLN A 171 4.46 -43.67 -3.54
C GLN A 171 5.19 -42.48 -4.13
N GLU A 172 4.47 -41.38 -4.38
CA GLU A 172 5.12 -40.09 -4.46
C GLU A 172 5.67 -39.73 -3.09
N THR A 173 7.00 -39.76 -2.96
CA THR A 173 7.70 -39.20 -1.81
C THR A 173 7.44 -37.69 -1.81
N VAL A 174 6.44 -37.26 -1.03
CA VAL A 174 6.21 -35.85 -0.73
C VAL A 174 7.40 -35.38 0.10
N THR A 175 8.43 -34.88 -0.57
CA THR A 175 9.51 -34.13 0.06
C THR A 175 8.85 -33.01 0.86
N PRO A 176 9.08 -32.90 2.18
CA PRO A 176 8.45 -31.84 2.96
C PRO A 176 8.84 -30.50 2.33
N ARG A 177 7.83 -29.72 1.94
CA ARG A 177 8.01 -28.34 1.50
C ARG A 177 8.92 -27.67 2.53
N PRO A 178 9.99 -26.95 2.12
CA PRO A 178 10.82 -26.24 3.08
C PRO A 178 9.90 -25.33 3.88
N THR A 179 9.72 -25.69 5.15
CA THR A 179 9.08 -24.81 6.12
C THR A 179 10.00 -23.61 6.17
N PHE A 180 9.46 -22.41 5.93
CA PHE A 180 10.16 -21.21 6.31
C PHE A 180 10.34 -21.29 7.82
N THR A 181 11.50 -21.78 8.26
CA THR A 181 11.96 -21.56 9.62
C THR A 181 11.95 -20.05 9.78
N PRO A 182 11.07 -19.46 10.61
CA PRO A 182 11.13 -18.03 10.84
C PRO A 182 12.52 -17.78 11.41
N THR A 183 13.35 -17.04 10.69
CA THR A 183 14.59 -16.53 11.27
C THR A 183 14.16 -15.67 12.44
N ALA A 184 14.36 -16.18 13.65
CA ALA A 184 14.17 -15.41 14.86
C ALA A 184 15.18 -14.26 14.80
N GLY A 185 14.69 -13.09 14.35
CA GLY A 185 15.40 -11.84 14.55
C GLY A 185 15.62 -11.64 16.05
N PRO A 186 16.67 -10.91 16.48
CA PRO A 186 16.98 -10.73 17.89
C PRO A 186 15.90 -9.96 18.68
N ASP A 187 14.94 -9.37 17.96
CA ASP A 187 13.99 -8.40 18.48
C ASP A 187 12.71 -9.08 18.97
N ALA A 188 12.61 -9.17 20.30
CA ALA A 188 11.35 -9.46 20.98
C ALA A 188 10.26 -8.43 20.61
N PRO A 189 8.96 -8.80 20.70
CA PRO A 189 7.87 -7.91 20.30
C PRO A 189 7.96 -6.54 20.99
N PHE A 190 7.69 -5.47 20.25
CA PHE A 190 7.34 -4.20 20.88
C PHE A 190 6.17 -4.42 21.85
N THR A 191 6.17 -3.67 22.94
CA THR A 191 5.10 -3.70 23.94
C THR A 191 4.54 -2.30 24.10
N LEU A 192 3.22 -2.16 24.26
CA LEU A 192 2.61 -0.90 24.62
C LEU A 192 2.97 -0.60 26.08
N VAL A 193 3.75 0.45 26.31
CA VAL A 193 4.23 0.85 27.65
C VAL A 193 3.55 2.12 28.16
N GLY A 194 2.93 2.91 27.27
CA GLY A 194 2.19 4.13 27.62
C GLY A 194 1.01 4.35 26.68
N GLN A 195 -0.07 4.88 27.23
CA GLN A 195 -1.28 5.28 26.52
C GLN A 195 -1.88 6.51 27.24
N GLU A 196 -1.64 7.70 26.71
CA GLU A 196 -1.99 8.96 27.36
C GLU A 196 -3.02 9.75 26.52
N PRO A 197 -4.18 10.17 27.09
CA PRO A 197 -5.11 11.05 26.38
C PRO A 197 -4.53 12.47 26.27
N MET A 198 -4.62 13.07 25.08
CA MET A 198 -4.12 14.42 24.80
C MET A 198 -5.28 15.41 24.62
N CYS A 199 -5.64 16.10 25.70
CA CYS A 199 -6.65 17.16 25.70
C CYS A 199 -6.02 18.54 25.42
N ASP A 200 -5.38 18.69 24.24
CA ASP A 200 -4.92 19.96 23.71
C ASP A 200 -5.79 20.34 22.48
N PRO A 201 -6.46 21.50 22.44
CA PRO A 201 -7.22 21.93 21.27
C PRO A 201 -6.37 22.07 19.99
N GLY A 202 -5.05 22.25 20.12
CA GLY A 202 -4.12 22.25 18.98
C GLY A 202 -3.84 20.86 18.38
N ALA A 203 -4.14 19.78 19.11
CA ALA A 203 -3.88 18.39 18.71
C ALA A 203 -5.16 17.51 18.74
N SER A 204 -6.33 18.12 18.57
CA SER A 204 -7.62 17.41 18.48
C SER A 204 -7.60 16.32 17.39
N ASN A 205 -8.24 15.19 17.66
CA ASN A 205 -8.34 14.05 16.74
C ASN A 205 -7.00 13.42 16.28
N LEU A 206 -5.87 13.65 16.95
CA LEU A 206 -4.57 13.10 16.52
C LEU A 206 -4.14 11.88 17.36
N MET A 207 -3.94 10.73 16.73
CA MET A 207 -3.29 9.57 17.32
C MET A 207 -1.79 9.65 17.05
N GLN A 208 -0.98 9.75 18.10
CA GLN A 208 0.47 9.89 18.02
C GLN A 208 1.14 8.59 18.47
N PHE A 209 2.24 8.22 17.81
CA PHE A 209 3.00 7.01 18.07
C PHE A 209 4.45 7.38 18.37
N ILE A 210 4.99 6.86 19.47
CA ILE A 210 6.41 6.97 19.81
C ILE A 210 6.96 5.55 19.99
N LEU A 211 7.87 5.15 19.10
CA LEU A 211 8.51 3.83 19.13
C LEU A 211 9.96 3.94 19.59
N THR A 212 10.32 3.15 20.61
CA THR A 212 11.63 3.20 21.28
C THR A 212 12.27 1.84 21.49
N ASP A 213 13.60 1.80 21.58
CA ASP A 213 14.39 0.61 21.91
C ASP A 213 14.49 0.38 23.43
N SER A 214 15.20 -0.68 23.84
CA SER A 214 15.45 -1.00 25.25
C SER A 214 16.27 0.05 26.00
N ARG A 215 16.97 0.94 25.28
CA ARG A 215 17.72 2.10 25.80
C ARG A 215 16.89 3.40 25.79
N ARG A 216 15.63 3.35 25.32
CA ARG A 216 14.72 4.48 25.07
C ARG A 216 15.17 5.42 23.94
N GLU A 217 16.04 4.97 23.04
CA GLU A 217 16.31 5.68 21.79
C GLU A 217 15.15 5.46 20.81
N GLN A 218 14.75 6.50 20.10
CA GLN A 218 13.63 6.44 19.17
C GLN A 218 14.00 5.76 17.84
N ILE A 219 13.16 4.85 17.34
CA ILE A 219 13.46 4.00 16.17
C ILE A 219 12.67 4.43 14.92
N ALA A 220 13.39 4.80 13.85
CA ALA A 220 12.83 5.13 12.54
C ALA A 220 12.55 3.89 11.67
N GLY A 221 11.65 4.02 10.71
CA GLY A 221 11.36 2.99 9.70
C GLY A 221 10.54 1.80 10.20
N VAL A 222 9.93 1.88 11.38
CA VAL A 222 9.05 0.82 11.89
C VAL A 222 7.66 0.98 11.26
N GLU A 223 7.14 -0.09 10.65
CA GLU A 223 5.82 -0.09 10.03
C GLU A 223 4.70 -0.26 11.06
N ILE A 224 3.70 0.61 10.94
CA ILE A 224 2.48 0.64 11.75
C ILE A 224 1.29 0.43 10.81
N ILE A 225 0.40 -0.48 11.18
CA ILE A 225 -0.89 -0.69 10.51
C ILE A 225 -2.00 -0.27 11.49
N VAL A 226 -2.88 0.62 11.03
CA VAL A 226 -4.09 1.02 11.76
C VAL A 226 -5.30 0.54 10.99
N THR A 227 -6.17 -0.26 11.61
CA THR A 227 -7.36 -0.86 10.99
C THR A 227 -8.62 -0.38 11.71
N TRP A 228 -9.65 -0.02 10.94
CA TRP A 228 -10.97 0.38 11.44
C TRP A 228 -12.08 -0.18 10.53
N ASN A 229 -13.35 0.16 10.82
CA ASN A 229 -14.52 -0.38 10.12
C ASN A 229 -14.62 -0.05 8.62
N GLN A 230 -13.87 0.94 8.09
CA GLN A 230 -13.89 1.29 6.66
C GLN A 230 -12.60 0.93 5.91
N GLY A 231 -11.57 0.38 6.57
CA GLY A 231 -10.32 0.01 5.91
C GLY A 231 -9.13 -0.14 6.85
N GLU A 232 -7.94 -0.13 6.24
CA GLU A 232 -6.65 -0.06 6.93
C GLU A 232 -5.78 1.04 6.32
N ASP A 233 -4.87 1.59 7.12
CA ASP A 233 -3.80 2.48 6.71
C ASP A 233 -2.44 1.92 7.17
N ARG A 234 -1.39 2.16 6.38
CA ARG A 234 -0.05 1.60 6.57
C ARG A 234 1.00 2.69 6.41
N PHE A 235 1.64 3.07 7.50
CA PHE A 235 2.64 4.13 7.56
C PHE A 235 3.84 3.71 8.42
N PHE A 236 4.83 4.59 8.53
CA PHE A 236 6.14 4.28 9.10
C PHE A 236 6.63 5.41 10.03
N THR A 237 7.45 5.07 11.03
CA THR A 237 8.10 6.06 11.91
C THR A 237 9.24 6.80 11.23
N GLY A 238 9.52 8.03 11.68
CA GLY A 238 10.69 8.81 11.28
C GLY A 238 10.51 9.73 10.08
N PHE A 239 9.29 9.86 9.57
CA PHE A 239 8.94 10.80 8.49
C PHE A 239 8.76 12.25 8.97
N LYS A 240 8.85 12.50 10.29
CA LYS A 240 8.78 13.82 10.94
C LYS A 240 9.95 14.01 11.92
N PRO A 241 11.19 14.17 11.42
CA PRO A 241 12.40 14.25 12.26
C PRO A 241 12.37 15.42 13.27
N GLU A 242 11.57 16.45 13.02
CA GLU A 242 11.32 17.58 13.92
C GLU A 242 10.50 17.22 15.17
N LEU A 243 9.72 16.13 15.13
CA LEU A 243 9.02 15.55 16.28
C LEU A 243 9.75 14.32 16.85
N GLY A 244 10.62 13.71 16.04
CA GLY A 244 11.59 12.70 16.45
C GLY A 244 11.65 11.50 15.51
N ASN A 245 12.79 10.80 15.53
CA ASN A 245 13.06 9.69 14.61
C ASN A 245 12.08 8.51 14.77
N GLY A 246 11.46 8.35 15.94
CA GLY A 246 10.50 7.27 16.23
C GLY A 246 9.05 7.76 16.25
N TYR A 247 8.79 8.97 15.75
CA TYR A 247 7.47 9.55 15.67
C TYR A 247 6.71 9.06 14.43
N ALA A 248 5.42 8.80 14.60
CA ALA A 248 4.42 8.78 13.54
C ALA A 248 3.07 9.29 14.09
N ASP A 249 2.16 9.67 13.21
CA ASP A 249 0.82 10.14 13.58
C ASP A 249 -0.24 9.73 12.56
N PHE A 250 -1.49 9.66 13.06
CA PHE A 250 -2.67 9.28 12.30
C PHE A 250 -3.86 10.15 12.73
N ILE A 251 -4.66 10.62 11.76
CA ILE A 251 -5.83 11.45 12.02
C ILE A 251 -7.03 10.56 12.30
N MET A 252 -7.50 10.58 13.55
CA MET A 252 -8.68 9.85 13.99
C MET A 252 -9.97 10.48 13.49
N GLN A 253 -11.00 9.64 13.36
CA GLN A 253 -12.39 10.05 13.17
C GLN A 253 -13.13 9.95 14.50
N PRO A 254 -14.08 10.87 14.79
CA PRO A 254 -14.90 10.78 15.99
C PRO A 254 -15.74 9.50 15.99
N ASN A 255 -15.92 8.89 17.17
CA ASN A 255 -16.72 7.69 17.39
C ASN A 255 -16.27 6.42 16.63
N THR A 256 -15.02 6.39 16.13
CA THR A 256 -14.42 5.22 15.48
C THR A 256 -13.48 4.47 16.44
N LEU A 257 -13.54 3.13 16.40
CA LEU A 257 -12.60 2.23 17.09
C LEU A 257 -11.51 1.77 16.13
N TYR A 258 -10.28 1.75 16.64
CA TYR A 258 -9.06 1.46 15.91
C TYR A 258 -8.30 0.30 16.54
N ASN A 259 -7.82 -0.60 15.68
CA ASN A 259 -6.89 -1.66 16.03
C ASN A 259 -5.52 -1.30 15.44
N ILE A 260 -4.47 -1.31 16.27
CA ILE A 260 -3.11 -0.95 15.90
C ILE A 260 -2.25 -2.20 15.92
N ARG A 261 -1.50 -2.42 14.84
CA ARG A 261 -0.49 -3.49 14.73
C ARG A 261 0.86 -2.91 14.34
N ILE A 262 1.88 -3.17 15.14
CA ILE A 262 3.27 -2.88 14.80
C ILE A 262 3.83 -4.11 14.08
N VAL A 263 4.28 -3.96 12.83
CA VAL A 263 4.65 -5.11 11.98
C VAL A 263 6.00 -5.71 12.42
N THR A 264 6.99 -4.84 12.67
CA THR A 264 8.23 -5.25 13.33
C THR A 264 7.91 -5.65 14.77
N GLY A 265 8.37 -6.82 15.20
CA GLY A 265 8.06 -7.37 16.53
C GLY A 265 6.64 -7.91 16.72
N GLY A 266 5.61 -7.36 16.05
CA GLY A 266 4.26 -7.93 16.07
C GLY A 266 3.36 -7.49 17.23
N ALA A 267 3.60 -6.31 17.82
CA ALA A 267 2.72 -5.76 18.85
C ALA A 267 1.30 -5.52 18.32
N PHE A 268 0.29 -5.75 19.14
CA PHE A 268 -1.11 -5.55 18.76
C PHE A 268 -1.91 -4.93 19.91
N VAL A 269 -2.67 -3.88 19.60
CA VAL A 269 -3.51 -3.12 20.54
C VAL A 269 -4.88 -2.94 19.88
N GLN A 270 -5.96 -3.16 20.63
CA GLN A 270 -7.33 -3.12 20.13
C GLN A 270 -8.15 -2.05 20.83
N ASP A 271 -9.31 -1.74 20.24
CA ASP A 271 -10.36 -0.90 20.83
C ASP A 271 -9.89 0.53 21.22
N ILE A 272 -8.89 1.07 20.52
CA ILE A 272 -8.45 2.45 20.74
C ILE A 272 -9.43 3.40 20.06
N SER A 273 -9.89 4.40 20.81
CA SER A 273 -10.73 5.49 20.29
C SER A 273 -10.19 6.84 20.74
N ALA A 274 -10.55 7.89 20.03
CA ALA A 274 -10.25 9.26 20.43
C ALA A 274 -10.95 9.60 21.76
N PRO A 275 -10.24 10.12 22.77
CA PRO A 275 -10.84 10.46 24.06
C PRO A 275 -11.74 11.70 23.96
N THR A 276 -12.79 11.76 24.77
CA THR A 276 -13.61 12.97 24.97
C THR A 276 -12.95 13.89 25.99
N CYS A 277 -12.70 15.14 25.59
CA CYS A 277 -12.08 16.17 26.40
C CYS A 277 -13.04 17.36 26.59
N ASN A 278 -12.91 18.08 27.70
CA ASN A 278 -13.77 19.23 28.00
C ASN A 278 -12.91 20.50 27.99
N ASP A 279 -13.41 21.57 27.36
CA ASP A 279 -12.76 22.87 27.36
C ASP A 279 -13.01 23.63 28.69
N PRO A 280 -12.30 24.74 28.96
CA PRO A 280 -12.51 25.55 30.17
C PRO A 280 -13.92 26.16 30.30
N ASN A 281 -14.72 26.16 29.23
CA ASN A 281 -16.09 26.66 29.19
C ASN A 281 -17.13 25.53 29.38
N GLY A 282 -16.70 24.27 29.46
CA GLY A 282 -17.56 23.09 29.61
C GLY A 282 -18.05 22.47 28.29
N ALA A 283 -17.53 22.89 27.14
CA ALA A 283 -17.84 22.27 25.85
C ALA A 283 -17.01 20.99 25.63
N GLU A 284 -17.66 19.91 25.22
CA GLU A 284 -17.00 18.65 24.87
C GLU A 284 -16.40 18.72 23.46
N TYR A 285 -15.20 18.18 23.30
CA TYR A 285 -14.50 18.03 22.03
C TYR A 285 -13.69 16.72 21.99
N THR A 286 -13.34 16.28 20.78
CA THR A 286 -12.56 15.06 20.57
C THR A 286 -11.06 15.35 20.71
N GLY A 287 -10.42 14.76 21.71
CA GLY A 287 -8.98 14.88 21.97
C GLY A 287 -8.12 14.01 21.05
N GLY A 288 -6.81 14.17 21.20
CA GLY A 288 -5.82 13.23 20.65
C GLY A 288 -5.50 12.11 21.64
N ILE A 289 -4.65 11.16 21.23
CA ILE A 289 -4.10 10.12 22.11
C ILE A 289 -2.64 9.84 21.74
N LEU A 290 -1.79 9.65 22.73
CA LEU A 290 -0.40 9.23 22.58
C LEU A 290 -0.28 7.74 22.92
N LEU A 291 0.39 6.98 22.06
CA LEU A 291 0.71 5.57 22.24
C LEU A 291 2.24 5.40 22.23
N THR A 292 2.80 5.01 23.37
CA THR A 292 4.24 4.77 23.51
C THR A 292 4.51 3.27 23.50
N PHE A 293 5.33 2.82 22.54
CA PHE A 293 5.76 1.44 22.42
C PHE A 293 7.26 1.32 22.69
N GLN A 294 7.65 0.27 23.41
CA GLN A 294 9.05 -0.03 23.71
C GLN A 294 9.38 -1.49 23.35
N GLN A 295 10.51 -1.68 22.69
CA GLN A 295 11.15 -2.98 22.51
C GLN A 295 11.95 -3.34 23.79
N PRO A 296 11.78 -4.55 24.35
CA PRO A 296 12.45 -4.95 25.60
C PRO A 296 13.95 -5.26 25.44
#